data_AF-U2F2B2-F1
#
_entry.id   AF-U2F2B2-F1
#
_cell.length_a   1.000
_cell.length_b   1.000
_cell.length_c   1.000
_cell.angle_alpha   90.00
_cell.angle_beta   90.00
_cell.angle_gamma   90.00
#
_symmetry.space_group_name_H-M   'P 1'
#
loop_
_entity.id
_entity.type
_entity.pdbx_description
1 polymer ?
#
loop_
_entity_poly.entity_id
_entity_poly.type
_entity_poly.pdbx_seq_one_letter_code
_entity_poly.pdbx_strand_id
1 'polypeptide(L)' 'MPYNGDKQTALKRLYDIAYSRQSYALTNGNGKYFGRFAVIKISEKQAVFTPNGAFFTQSFSLELRRDYD' A
#
# COMPACT_ATOMS: atom_id res chain seq x y z
N MET A 1 -22.35 4.69 12.49
CA MET A 1 -21.33 4.83 13.54
C MET A 1 -20.07 4.14 13.04
N PRO A 2 -18.90 4.80 12.91
CA PRO A 2 -17.69 4.10 12.48
C PRO A 2 -17.15 3.30 13.67
N TYR A 3 -17.51 2.02 13.68
CA TYR A 3 -17.11 0.98 14.61
C TYR A 3 -15.65 0.58 14.34
N ASN A 4 -14.90 0.43 15.43
CA ASN A 4 -13.58 -0.20 15.55
C ASN A 4 -12.37 0.52 14.94
N GLY A 5 -11.77 1.42 15.74
CA GLY A 5 -10.40 1.33 16.28
C GLY A 5 -9.17 0.95 15.43
N ASP A 6 -9.28 0.43 14.21
CA ASP A 6 -8.17 -0.09 13.42
C ASP A 6 -7.74 0.91 12.34
N LYS A 7 -7.38 2.13 12.76
CA LYS A 7 -7.30 3.28 11.84
C LYS A 7 -5.95 3.52 11.19
N GLN A 8 -4.90 2.74 11.50
CA GLN A 8 -3.55 3.01 11.00
C GLN A 8 -2.86 1.84 10.30
N THR A 9 -3.53 0.70 10.11
CA THR A 9 -2.91 -0.53 9.59
C THR A 9 -3.14 -0.76 8.10
N ALA A 10 -3.88 0.14 7.43
CA ALA A 10 -4.31 -0.04 6.03
C ALA A 10 -3.14 -0.29 5.06
N LEU A 11 -1.99 0.37 5.26
CA LEU A 11 -0.79 0.16 4.42
C LEU A 11 0.15 -0.93 4.94
N LYS A 12 -0.13 -1.56 6.09
CA LYS A 12 0.77 -2.55 6.68
C LYS A 12 1.11 -3.68 5.70
N ARG A 13 0.09 -4.21 5.01
CA ARG A 13 0.30 -5.28 4.01
C ARG A 13 1.15 -4.83 2.82
N LEU A 14 1.04 -3.56 2.44
CA LEU A 14 1.83 -3.00 1.35
C LEU A 14 3.31 -2.88 1.74
N TYR A 15 3.58 -2.47 2.99
CA TYR A 15 4.92 -2.50 3.57
C TYR A 15 5.46 -3.93 3.69
N ASP A 16 4.66 -4.90 4.16
CA ASP A 16 5.06 -6.31 4.22
C ASP A 16 5.48 -6.84 2.82
N ILE A 17 4.72 -6.48 1.77
CA ILE A 17 5.05 -6.80 0.37
C ILE A 17 6.36 -6.15 -0.06
N ALA A 18 6.56 -4.85 0.22
CA ALA A 18 7.80 -4.15 -0.13
C ALA A 18 9.02 -4.75 0.59
N TYR A 19 8.89 -5.13 1.88
CA TYR A 19 9.95 -5.75 2.65
C TYR A 19 10.34 -7.14 2.14
N SER A 20 9.40 -7.90 1.57
CA SER A 20 9.69 -9.21 1.00
C SER A 20 10.69 -9.16 -0.16
N ARG A 21 10.79 -8.00 -0.84
CA ARG A 21 11.55 -7.78 -2.09
C ARG A 21 11.19 -8.75 -3.22
N GLN A 22 10.06 -9.47 -3.10
CA GLN A 22 9.57 -10.38 -4.13
C GLN A 22 8.75 -9.61 -5.17
N SER A 23 8.78 -10.09 -6.41
CA SER A 23 7.85 -9.64 -7.44
C SER A 23 6.51 -10.36 -7.29
N TYR A 24 5.40 -9.67 -7.53
CA TYR A 24 4.05 -10.23 -7.52
C TYR A 24 3.32 -9.90 -8.82
N ALA A 25 2.35 -10.75 -9.20
CA ALA A 25 1.53 -10.52 -10.38
C ALA A 25 0.64 -9.28 -10.20
N LEU A 26 0.76 -8.32 -11.13
CA LEU A 26 -0.17 -7.19 -11.20
C LEU A 26 -1.33 -7.55 -12.13
N THR A 27 -2.53 -7.53 -11.57
CA THR A 27 -3.79 -7.76 -12.31
C THR A 27 -4.79 -6.65 -12.01
N ASN A 28 -5.72 -6.39 -12.93
CA ASN A 28 -6.87 -5.52 -12.65
C ASN A 28 -8.10 -6.35 -12.24
N GLY A 29 -9.19 -5.66 -11.87
CA GLY A 29 -10.45 -6.30 -11.48
C GLY A 29 -11.10 -7.20 -12.55
N ASN A 30 -10.67 -7.09 -13.80
CA ASN A 30 -11.14 -7.92 -14.92
C ASN A 30 -10.22 -9.12 -15.19
N GLY A 31 -9.18 -9.33 -14.37
CA GLY A 31 -8.22 -10.43 -14.53
C GLY A 31 -7.17 -10.19 -15.62
N LYS A 32 -7.08 -9.00 -16.22
CA LYS A 32 -6.00 -8.69 -17.16
C LYS A 32 -4.67 -8.72 -16.42
N TYR A 33 -3.73 -9.52 -16.91
CA TYR A 33 -2.37 -9.62 -16.40
C TYR A 33 -1.44 -8.58 -17.02
N PHE A 34 -0.67 -7.87 -16.20
CA PHE A 34 0.25 -6.82 -16.64
C PHE A 34 1.74 -7.18 -16.47
N GLY A 35 2.04 -8.36 -15.93
CA GLY A 35 3.40 -8.78 -15.58
C GLY A 35 3.60 -8.91 -14.07
N ARG A 36 4.83 -9.27 -13.67
CA ARG A 36 5.26 -9.29 -12.28
C ARG A 36 5.99 -7.99 -11.93
N PHE A 37 5.76 -7.47 -10.73
CA PHE A 37 6.35 -6.23 -10.28
C PHE A 37 6.79 -6.35 -8.81
N ALA A 38 7.96 -5.82 -8.50
CA ALA A 38 8.40 -5.61 -7.13
C ALA A 38 8.11 -4.15 -6.72
N VAL A 39 7.68 -3.94 -5.48
CA VAL A 39 7.53 -2.60 -4.91
C VAL A 39 8.92 -2.08 -4.54
N ILE A 40 9.33 -0.96 -5.15
CA ILE A 40 10.64 -0.35 -4.89
C ILE A 40 10.54 0.84 -3.92
N LYS A 41 9.38 1.48 -3.84
CA LYS A 41 9.15 2.60 -2.92
C LYS A 41 7.67 2.78 -2.61
N ILE A 42 7.39 3.14 -1.37
CA ILE A 42 6.09 3.60 -0.87
C ILE A 42 6.31 5.01 -0.34
N SER A 43 5.58 5.99 -0.87
CA SER A 43 5.54 7.34 -0.29
C SER A 43 4.17 7.56 0.33
N GLU A 44 4.12 7.79 1.63
CA GLU A 44 2.89 7.95 2.40
C GLU A 44 2.76 9.39 2.92
N LYS A 45 1.54 9.92 2.87
CA LYS A 45 1.15 11.17 3.52
C LYS A 45 -0.09 10.95 4.37
N GLN A 46 0.06 11.16 5.68
CA GLN A 46 -1.03 11.15 6.65
C GLN A 46 -1.45 12.60 6.94
N ALA A 47 -2.75 12.85 7.10
CA ALA A 47 -3.25 14.17 7.44
C ALA A 47 -4.52 14.12 8.29
N VAL A 48 -4.88 15.30 8.81
CA VAL A 48 -5.99 15.51 9.75
C VAL A 48 -5.78 14.63 10.99
N PHE A 49 -4.86 15.05 11.85
CA PHE A 49 -4.51 14.31 13.06
C PHE A 49 -5.46 14.67 14.21
N THR A 50 -5.91 13.66 14.96
CA THR A 50 -6.57 13.82 16.25
C THR A 50 -5.55 14.19 17.34
N PRO A 51 -6.01 14.70 18.49
CA PRO A 51 -5.13 14.98 19.63
C PRO A 51 -4.33 13.78 20.15
N ASN A 52 -4.78 12.55 19.90
CA ASN A 52 -4.06 11.32 20.25
C ASN A 52 -3.19 10.77 19.11
N GLY A 53 -2.94 11.54 18.04
CA GLY A 53 -2.02 11.17 16.95
C GLY A 53 -2.59 10.21 15.91
N ALA A 54 -3.90 9.93 15.93
CA ALA A 54 -4.56 9.19 14.86
C ALA A 54 -4.83 10.10 13.66
N PHE A 55 -4.72 9.58 12.44
CA PHE A 55 -5.05 10.34 11.23
C PHE A 55 -6.43 9.93 10.68
N PHE A 56 -7.12 10.87 10.02
CA PHE A 56 -8.36 10.58 9.30
C PHE A 56 -8.14 10.37 7.80
N THR A 57 -7.07 10.94 7.23
CA THR A 57 -6.77 10.79 5.82
C THR A 57 -5.36 10.25 5.63
N GLN A 58 -5.24 9.34 4.66
CA GLN A 58 -3.99 8.70 4.26
C GLN A 58 -4.00 8.63 2.74
N SER A 59 -2.98 9.23 2.12
CA SER A 59 -2.71 9.07 0.70
C SER A 59 -1.33 8.44 0.52
N PHE A 60 -1.16 7.69 -0.56
CA PHE A 60 0.12 7.08 -0.87
C PHE A 60 0.35 6.98 -2.36
N SER A 61 1.62 6.88 -2.74
CA SER A 61 2.05 6.51 -4.08
C SER A 61 3.01 5.32 -4.03
N LEU A 62 2.99 4.54 -5.10
CA LEU A 62 3.87 3.39 -5.29
C LEU A 62 4.76 3.61 -6.49
N GLU A 63 6.05 3.30 -6.31
CA GLU A 63 6.94 3.08 -7.43
C GLU A 63 7.15 1.57 -7.56
N LEU A 64 6.93 1.05 -8.76
CA LEU A 64 7.01 -0.37 -9.08
C LEU A 64 8.10 -0.61 -10.11
N ARG A 65 8.89 -1.67 -9.92
CA ARG A 65 9.83 -2.15 -10.94
C ARG A 65 9.30 -3.43 -11.55
N ARG A 66 9.18 -3.46 -12.88
CA ARG A 66 8.80 -4.66 -13.62
C ARG A 66 9.92 -5.69 -13.51
N ASP A 67 9.52 -6.92 -13.23
CA ASP A 67 10.37 -8.09 -13.25
C ASP A 67 10.28 -8.72 -14.65
N TYR A 68 11.43 -8.90 -15.29
CA TYR A 68 11.55 -9.43 -16.66
C TYR A 68 12.12 -10.85 -16.70
N ASP A 69 12.50 -11.38 -15.53
CA ASP A 69 13.02 -12.74 -15.36
C ASP A 69 11.89 -13.80 -15.43
#